data_AF-A0AAE1DLV3-F1
#
_entry.id   AF-A0AAE1DLV3-F1
#
_cell.length_a   1.000
_cell.length_b   1.000
_cell.length_c   1.000
_cell.angle_alpha   90.00
_cell.angle_beta   90.00
_cell.angle_gamma   90.00
#
_symmetry.space_group_name_H-M   'P 1'
#
loop_
_entity.id
_entity.type
_entity.pdbx_description
1 polymer ?
#
loop_
_entity_poly.entity_id
_entity_poly.type
_entity_poly.pdbx_seq_one_letter_code
_entity_poly.pdbx_strand_id
1 'polypeptide(L)'
;MSGSISLRPTFKGTLVLFLLVQDLVCFARRYEDYMKSPQYESDALRTLQTIQKRLQYARHLGASAMSKRSRWRRKSCRSWREPCTPWSSTSSEQCCDKGSQVCQCNLWMQNCRCASRAWG
;
A
#
# COMPACT_ATOMS: atom_id res chain seq x y z
N MET A 1 -36.86 26.59 -55.88
CA MET A 1 -35.78 26.26 -54.93
C MET A 1 -36.41 25.36 -53.87
N SER A 2 -36.37 24.04 -54.07
CA SER A 2 -36.95 23.06 -53.13
C SER A 2 -35.83 22.39 -52.36
N GLY A 3 -35.73 22.70 -51.06
CA GLY A 3 -34.81 22.04 -50.14
C GLY A 3 -35.45 20.77 -49.58
N SER A 4 -34.93 19.62 -50.00
CA SER A 4 -35.33 18.31 -49.48
C SER A 4 -34.67 18.09 -48.10
N ILE A 5 -35.45 18.12 -47.02
CA ILE A 5 -34.98 17.76 -45.69
C ILE A 5 -34.87 16.23 -45.64
N SER A 6 -33.64 15.74 -45.68
CA SER A 6 -33.31 14.31 -45.54
C SER A 6 -33.51 13.85 -44.10
N LEU A 7 -34.71 13.37 -43.79
CA LEU A 7 -35.06 12.64 -42.56
C LEU A 7 -34.65 11.17 -42.69
N ARG A 8 -33.37 10.83 -42.46
CA ARG A 8 -32.91 9.44 -42.21
C ARG A 8 -31.48 9.48 -41.65
N PRO A 9 -31.31 9.49 -40.31
CA PRO A 9 -30.65 8.33 -39.69
C PRO A 9 -31.13 7.98 -38.26
N THR A 10 -32.22 8.55 -37.75
CA THR A 10 -32.65 8.37 -36.34
C THR A 10 -33.21 6.97 -36.01
N PHE A 11 -33.74 6.25 -36.99
CA PHE A 11 -34.47 4.98 -36.76
C PHE A 11 -33.57 3.81 -36.34
N LYS A 12 -32.28 3.81 -36.73
CA LYS A 12 -31.34 2.75 -36.35
C LYS A 12 -30.87 2.89 -34.89
N GLY A 13 -30.68 4.12 -34.42
CA GLY A 13 -30.20 4.40 -33.07
C GLY A 13 -31.24 4.06 -31.99
N THR A 14 -32.52 4.36 -32.24
CA THR A 14 -33.61 3.97 -31.34
C THR A 14 -33.79 2.46 -31.26
N LEU A 15 -33.67 1.74 -32.38
CA LEU A 15 -33.84 0.29 -32.39
C LEU A 15 -32.74 -0.44 -31.62
N VAL A 16 -31.49 0.03 -31.68
CA VAL A 16 -30.37 -0.48 -30.86
C VAL A 16 -30.60 -0.19 -29.37
N LEU A 17 -31.09 1.01 -29.03
CA LEU A 17 -31.40 1.36 -27.65
C LEU A 17 -32.52 0.47 -27.08
N PHE A 18 -33.56 0.19 -27.87
CA PHE A 18 -34.66 -0.70 -27.48
C PHE A 18 -34.19 -2.14 -27.25
N LEU A 19 -33.27 -2.66 -28.06
CA LEU A 19 -32.69 -4.00 -27.86
C LEU A 19 -31.84 -4.06 -26.59
N LEU A 20 -30.98 -3.07 -26.35
CA LEU A 20 -30.18 -2.99 -25.12
C LEU A 20 -31.05 -2.88 -23.85
N VAL A 21 -32.15 -2.13 -23.94
CA VAL A 21 -33.12 -2.01 -22.82
C VAL A 21 -33.86 -3.33 -22.61
N GLN A 22 -34.26 -4.04 -23.66
CA GLN A 22 -34.86 -5.38 -23.54
C GLN A 22 -33.91 -6.38 -22.89
N ASP A 23 -32.64 -6.40 -23.30
CA ASP A 23 -31.62 -7.27 -22.71
C ASP A 23 -31.41 -6.97 -21.22
N LEU A 24 -31.35 -5.69 -20.84
CA LEU A 24 -31.24 -5.26 -19.43
C LEU A 24 -32.47 -5.68 -18.60
N VAL A 25 -33.68 -5.55 -19.16
CA VAL A 25 -34.92 -5.96 -18.47
C VAL A 25 -34.98 -7.47 -18.30
N CYS A 26 -34.59 -8.24 -19.31
CA CYS A 26 -34.48 -9.70 -19.22
C CYS A 26 -33.44 -10.12 -18.18
N PHE A 27 -32.30 -9.43 -18.12
CA PHE A 27 -31.26 -9.68 -17.13
C PHE A 27 -31.74 -9.35 -15.71
N ALA A 28 -32.45 -8.23 -15.53
CA ALA A 28 -33.03 -7.83 -14.25
C ALA A 28 -34.07 -8.82 -13.74
N ARG A 29 -34.96 -9.32 -14.62
CA ARG A 29 -35.93 -10.37 -14.26
C ARG A 29 -35.25 -11.66 -13.83
N ARG A 30 -34.25 -12.12 -14.58
CA ARG A 30 -33.49 -13.33 -14.24
C ARG A 30 -32.76 -13.19 -12.91
N TYR A 31 -32.30 -11.98 -12.59
CA TYR A 31 -31.67 -11.65 -11.32
C TYR A 31 -32.66 -11.63 -10.15
N GLU A 32 -33.87 -11.09 -10.35
CA GLU A 32 -34.94 -11.18 -9.34
C GLU A 32 -35.34 -12.63 -9.05
N ASP A 33 -35.47 -13.46 -10.08
CA ASP A 33 -35.81 -14.88 -9.92
C ASP A 33 -34.69 -15.63 -9.19
N TYR A 34 -33.44 -15.29 -9.46
CA TYR A 34 -32.29 -15.83 -8.74
C TYR A 34 -32.29 -15.43 -7.26
N MET A 35 -32.58 -14.16 -6.94
CA MET A 35 -32.68 -13.65 -5.56
C MET A 35 -33.75 -14.36 -4.72
N LYS A 36 -34.80 -14.89 -5.36
CA LYS A 36 -35.90 -15.63 -4.70
C LYS A 36 -35.64 -17.14 -4.59
N SER A 37 -34.58 -17.65 -5.22
CA SER A 37 -34.23 -19.06 -5.16
C SER A 37 -33.66 -19.44 -3.78
N PRO A 38 -34.00 -20.61 -3.21
CA PRO A 38 -33.38 -21.09 -1.96
C PRO A 38 -31.86 -21.26 -2.07
N GLN A 39 -31.34 -21.34 -3.30
CA GLN A 39 -29.91 -21.44 -3.58
C GLN A 39 -29.16 -20.13 -3.32
N TYR A 40 -29.84 -18.99 -3.45
CA TYR A 40 -29.26 -17.66 -3.21
C TYR A 40 -28.71 -17.51 -1.79
N GLU A 41 -29.42 -18.04 -0.79
CA GLU A 41 -29.00 -17.96 0.61
C GLU A 41 -27.66 -18.67 0.82
N SER A 42 -27.49 -19.86 0.23
CA SER A 42 -26.24 -20.62 0.32
C SER A 42 -25.06 -19.92 -0.38
N ASP A 43 -25.31 -19.31 -1.53
CA ASP A 43 -24.29 -18.58 -2.30
C ASP A 43 -23.94 -17.24 -1.65
N ALA A 44 -24.92 -16.56 -1.06
CA ALA A 44 -24.72 -15.34 -0.28
C ALA A 44 -23.84 -15.61 0.95
N LEU A 45 -24.14 -16.68 1.71
CA LEU A 45 -23.33 -17.09 2.87
C LEU A 45 -21.89 -17.45 2.47
N ARG A 46 -21.72 -18.20 1.37
CA ARG A 46 -20.39 -18.51 0.82
C ARG A 46 -19.61 -17.25 0.43
N THR A 47 -20.30 -16.28 -0.16
CA THR A 47 -19.71 -14.99 -0.55
C THR A 47 -19.27 -14.20 0.69
N LEU A 48 -20.12 -14.12 1.72
CA LEU A 48 -19.79 -13.45 2.98
C LEU A 48 -18.60 -14.09 3.69
N GLN A 49 -18.54 -15.42 3.77
CA GLN A 49 -17.39 -16.14 4.34
C GLN A 49 -16.10 -15.86 3.57
N THR A 50 -16.18 -15.77 2.24
CA THR A 50 -15.03 -15.45 1.40
C THR A 50 -14.52 -14.03 1.64
N ILE A 51 -15.43 -13.05 1.75
CA ILE A 51 -15.11 -11.67 2.10
C ILE A 51 -14.45 -11.61 3.49
N GLN A 52 -15.02 -12.30 4.47
CA GLN A 52 -14.47 -12.37 5.82
C GLN A 52 -13.03 -12.92 5.84
N LYS A 53 -12.77 -14.03 5.12
CA LYS A 53 -11.42 -14.60 4.99
C LYS A 53 -10.43 -13.62 4.36
N ARG A 54 -10.84 -12.90 3.31
CA ARG A 54 -10.00 -11.87 2.66
C ARG A 54 -9.65 -10.72 3.62
N LEU A 55 -10.62 -10.27 4.41
CA LEU A 55 -10.41 -9.22 5.42
C LEU A 55 -9.48 -9.69 6.55
N GLN A 56 -9.61 -10.94 7.01
CA GLN A 56 -8.69 -11.52 8.00
C GLN A 56 -7.26 -11.59 7.45
N TYR A 57 -7.08 -12.07 6.22
CA TYR A 57 -5.77 -12.12 5.58
C TYR A 57 -5.14 -10.72 5.42
N ALA A 58 -5.94 -9.73 5.02
CA ALA A 58 -5.49 -8.34 4.93
C ALA A 58 -5.09 -7.76 6.31
N ARG A 59 -5.82 -8.07 7.38
CA ARG A 59 -5.44 -7.69 8.75
C ARG A 59 -4.14 -8.34 9.19
N HIS A 60 -3.92 -9.62 8.88
CA HIS A 60 -2.68 -10.32 9.20
C HIS A 60 -1.48 -9.78 8.42
N LEU A 61 -1.66 -9.44 7.14
CA LEU A 61 -0.63 -8.76 6.35
C LEU A 61 -0.33 -7.35 6.88
N GLY A 62 -1.37 -6.57 7.24
CA GLY A 62 -1.22 -5.26 7.86
C GLY A 62 -0.48 -5.31 9.19
N ALA A 63 -0.81 -6.28 10.05
CA ALA A 63 -0.12 -6.53 11.31
C ALA A 63 1.35 -6.98 11.11
N SER A 64 1.60 -7.83 10.10
CA SER A 64 2.95 -8.28 9.74
C SER A 64 3.80 -7.15 9.15
N ALA A 65 3.18 -6.23 8.39
CA ALA A 65 3.84 -5.03 7.85
C ALA A 65 4.15 -4.01 8.96
N MET A 66 3.27 -3.84 9.95
CA MET A 66 3.55 -2.98 11.12
C MET A 66 4.63 -3.57 12.04
N SER A 67 4.69 -4.89 12.20
CA SER A 67 5.73 -5.58 12.96
C SER A 67 7.14 -5.39 12.37
N LYS A 68 7.28 -5.31 11.04
CA LYS A 68 8.58 -5.03 10.41
C LYS A 68 9.07 -3.59 10.62
N ARG A 69 8.16 -2.64 10.94
CA ARG A 69 8.52 -1.24 11.17
C ARG A 69 9.06 -0.97 12.58
N SER A 70 8.86 -1.88 13.55
CA SER A 70 9.39 -1.72 14.91
C SER A 70 10.84 -2.19 15.08
N ARG A 71 11.47 -2.76 14.04
CA ARG A 71 12.89 -3.16 14.06
C ARG A 71 13.85 -2.04 13.63
N TRP A 72 13.44 -0.77 13.69
CA TRP A 72 14.40 0.32 13.83
C TRP A 72 14.89 0.35 15.28
N ARG A 73 15.61 -0.71 15.67
CA ARG A 73 16.32 -0.77 16.94
C ARG A 73 17.26 0.44 16.93
N ARG A 74 16.98 1.46 17.73
CA ARG A 74 17.88 2.60 17.93
C ARG A 74 19.24 1.99 18.22
N LYS A 75 20.21 2.13 17.30
CA LYS A 75 21.56 1.61 17.52
C LYS A 75 22.05 2.24 18.81
N SER A 76 22.47 1.41 19.76
CA SER A 76 22.95 1.85 21.08
C SER A 76 24.28 2.58 21.00
N CYS A 77 24.90 2.63 19.82
CA CYS A 77 26.19 3.22 19.54
C CYS A 77 26.33 3.47 18.02
N ARG A 78 27.32 4.27 17.64
CA ARG A 78 27.62 4.64 16.26
C ARG A 78 28.63 3.68 15.65
N SER A 79 28.33 3.16 14.46
CA SER A 79 29.26 2.29 13.74
C SER A 79 30.34 3.10 13.00
N TRP A 80 31.32 2.40 12.44
CA TRP A 80 32.38 2.97 11.62
C TRP A 80 31.86 4.00 10.60
N ARG A 81 32.52 5.16 10.50
CA ARG A 81 32.19 6.31 9.64
C ARG A 81 30.82 6.95 9.88
N GLU A 82 30.04 6.50 10.86
CA GLU A 82 28.81 7.20 11.23
C GLU A 82 29.14 8.53 11.94
N PRO A 83 28.25 9.54 11.82
CA PRO A 83 28.38 10.78 12.57
C PRO A 83 28.39 10.53 14.07
N CYS A 84 29.29 11.21 14.78
CA CYS A 84 29.44 11.12 16.22
C CYS A 84 29.59 12.50 16.86
N THR A 85 29.35 12.57 18.17
CA THR A 85 29.53 13.79 18.96
C THR A 85 30.78 13.62 19.83
N PRO A 86 31.82 14.47 19.68
CA PRO A 86 33.00 14.40 20.53
C PRO A 86 32.61 14.67 22.00
N TRP A 87 33.26 13.96 22.93
CA TRP A 87 33.05 14.07 24.38
C TRP A 87 31.63 13.80 24.91
N SER A 88 30.72 13.25 24.09
CA SER A 88 29.38 12.88 24.56
C SER A 88 29.44 11.71 25.55
N SER A 89 28.72 11.82 26.66
CA SER A 89 28.49 10.73 27.63
C SER A 89 27.38 9.78 27.20
N THR A 90 26.62 10.12 26.15
CA THR A 90 25.47 9.35 25.68
C THR A 90 25.94 8.16 24.84
N SER A 91 25.60 6.93 25.26
CA SER A 91 26.03 5.70 24.57
C SER A 91 25.64 5.68 23.09
N SER A 92 24.44 6.15 22.74
CA SER A 92 23.94 6.20 21.35
C SER A 92 24.69 7.17 20.43
N GLU A 93 25.50 8.06 20.98
CA GLU A 93 26.31 9.03 20.23
C GLU A 93 27.81 8.65 20.21
N GLN A 94 28.21 7.70 21.05
CA GLN A 94 29.56 7.17 21.10
C GLN A 94 29.78 6.10 20.02
N CYS A 95 31.03 5.98 19.55
CA CYS A 95 31.42 4.88 18.66
C CYS A 95 31.29 3.53 19.40
N CYS A 96 30.80 2.51 18.69
CA CYS A 96 30.51 1.20 19.29
C CYS A 96 31.73 0.52 19.92
N ASP A 97 32.90 0.73 19.33
CA ASP A 97 34.09 -0.03 19.66
C ASP A 97 35.15 0.89 20.29
N LYS A 98 35.02 1.13 21.60
CA LYS A 98 35.85 2.11 22.34
C LYS A 98 37.35 1.78 22.35
N GLY A 99 37.71 0.52 22.11
CA GLY A 99 39.11 0.08 22.04
C GLY A 99 39.77 0.42 20.70
N SER A 100 39.01 0.38 19.60
CA SER A 100 39.53 0.48 18.23
C SER A 100 39.09 1.74 17.49
N GLN A 101 38.03 2.42 17.95
CA GLN A 101 37.41 3.56 17.29
C GLN A 101 37.32 4.78 18.21
N VAL A 102 37.56 5.96 17.63
CA VAL A 102 37.43 7.26 18.27
C VAL A 102 36.64 8.20 17.37
N CYS A 103 35.94 9.16 17.97
CA CYS A 103 35.24 10.20 17.21
C CYS A 103 36.27 11.23 16.72
N GLN A 104 36.57 11.24 15.42
CA GLN A 104 37.50 12.18 14.79
C GLN A 104 36.74 13.28 14.06
N CYS A 105 37.13 14.52 14.28
CA CYS A 105 36.58 15.70 13.62
C CYS A 105 37.63 16.36 12.73
N ASN A 106 37.20 17.22 11.81
CA ASN A 106 38.13 18.12 11.15
C ASN A 106 38.67 19.19 12.13
N LEU A 107 39.62 20.01 11.68
CA LEU A 107 40.24 21.09 12.48
C LEU A 107 39.23 22.09 13.07
N TRP A 108 38.03 22.18 12.49
CA TRP A 108 36.96 23.09 12.89
C TRP A 108 35.93 22.43 13.80
N MET A 109 36.20 21.21 14.30
CA MET A 109 35.27 20.42 15.10
C MET A 109 33.95 20.09 14.39
N GLN A 110 33.96 20.09 13.06
CA GLN A 110 32.83 19.78 12.20
C GLN A 110 33.02 18.42 11.52
N ASN A 111 31.91 17.85 11.03
CA ASN A 111 31.88 16.58 10.30
C ASN A 111 32.57 15.43 11.06
N CYS A 112 32.30 15.35 12.36
CA CYS A 112 32.86 14.34 13.25
C CYS A 112 32.33 12.94 12.92
N ARG A 113 33.23 11.95 12.79
CA ARG A 113 32.89 10.58 12.43
C ARG A 113 33.69 9.56 13.23
N CYS A 114 33.10 8.38 13.44
CA CYS A 114 33.81 7.26 14.03
C CYS A 114 34.90 6.76 13.07
N ALA A 115 36.16 6.84 13.50
CA ALA A 115 37.33 6.43 12.75
C ALA A 115 38.26 5.60 13.65
N SER A 116 39.25 4.95 13.05
CA SER A 116 40.13 4.03 13.79
C SER A 116 41.06 4.86 14.64
N ARG A 117 41.38 4.31 15.81
CA ARG A 117 42.51 4.74 16.60
C ARG A 117 43.79 4.31 15.88
N ALA A 118 44.07 4.92 14.72
CA ALA A 118 45.38 4.82 14.10
C ALA A 118 46.35 5.48 15.08
N TRP A 119 47.36 4.71 15.50
CA TRP A 119 48.35 5.11 16.47
C TRP A 119 49.02 6.40 15.98
N GLY A 120 48.93 7.44 16.79
CA GLY A 120 49.70 8.68 16.67
C GLY A 120 50.52 8.83 17.94
#